data_AF-A0A7Y8WGR9-F1
#
_entry.id   AF-A0A7Y8WGR9-F1
#
_cell.length_a   1.000
_cell.length_b   1.000
_cell.length_c   1.000
_cell.angle_alpha   90.00
_cell.angle_beta   90.00
_cell.angle_gamma   90.00
#
_symmetry.space_group_name_H-M   'P 1'
#
loop_
_entity.id
_entity.type
_entity.pdbx_description
1 polymer ?
#
loop_
_entity_poly.entity_id
_entity_poly.type
_entity_poly.pdbx_seq_one_letter_code
_entity_poly.pdbx_strand_id
1 'polypeptide(L)'
;MPQFGTGFYNEAGLHVDELAERLLAIGGRPVATMKECLELSSVNEANGNESAEEMVQTIINDFSIIIGELKEGMSFAGEKDDETTGDMLLAIHFGLEKHVWMLTAFLGKSI
;
A
#
# COMPACT_ATOMS: atom_id res chain seq x y z
N MET A 1 -0.98 14.10 19.81
CA MET A 1 -0.42 12.91 19.15
C MET A 1 -0.53 13.11 17.66
N PRO A 2 0.51 12.89 16.86
CA PRO A 2 0.33 12.88 15.42
C PRO A 2 -0.53 11.66 15.05
N GLN A 3 -1.62 11.89 14.31
CA GLN A 3 -2.69 10.93 14.08
C GLN A 3 -2.34 9.90 12.98
N PHE A 4 -1.09 9.43 12.95
CA PHE A 4 -0.59 8.60 11.85
C PHE A 4 -1.35 7.27 11.72
N GLY A 5 -1.62 6.60 12.84
CA GLY A 5 -2.27 5.27 12.82
C GLY A 5 -3.66 5.31 12.19
N THR A 6 -4.58 6.11 12.73
CA THR A 6 -5.97 6.18 12.22
C THR A 6 -6.06 6.74 10.80
N GLY A 7 -5.15 7.63 10.42
CA GLY A 7 -5.04 8.14 9.05
C GLY A 7 -4.71 7.02 8.05
N PHE A 8 -3.68 6.22 8.33
CA PHE A 8 -3.27 5.14 7.43
C PHE A 8 -4.29 4.01 7.32
N TYR A 9 -5.00 3.66 8.39
CA TYR A 9 -6.07 2.65 8.31
C TYR A 9 -7.22 3.09 7.40
N ASN A 10 -7.63 4.36 7.49
CA ASN A 10 -8.69 4.89 6.64
C ASN A 10 -8.25 4.97 5.18
N GLU A 11 -7.03 5.44 4.93
CA GLU A 11 -6.45 5.52 3.59
C GLU A 11 -6.34 4.13 2.95
N ALA A 12 -5.81 3.13 3.69
CA ALA A 12 -5.74 1.76 3.22
C ALA A 12 -7.13 1.20 2.91
N GLY A 13 -8.13 1.48 3.75
CA GLY A 13 -9.52 1.07 3.51
C GLY A 13 -10.09 1.65 2.21
N LEU A 14 -9.82 2.93 1.91
CA LEU A 14 -10.23 3.56 0.66
C LEU A 14 -9.56 2.92 -0.55
N HIS A 15 -8.23 2.70 -0.49
CA HIS A 15 -7.50 2.05 -1.58
C HIS A 15 -8.00 0.64 -1.87
N VAL A 16 -8.31 -0.14 -0.83
CA VAL A 16 -8.87 -1.50 -0.97
C VAL A 16 -10.22 -1.46 -1.68
N ASP A 17 -11.10 -0.53 -1.30
CA ASP A 17 -12.43 -0.38 -1.90
C ASP A 17 -12.34 0.02 -3.38
N GLU A 18 -11.58 1.08 -3.68
CA GLU A 18 -11.39 1.59 -5.05
C GLU A 18 -10.77 0.54 -5.97
N LEU A 19 -9.75 -0.20 -5.50
CA LEU A 19 -9.13 -1.27 -6.28
C LEU A 19 -10.06 -2.47 -6.47
N ALA A 20 -10.88 -2.81 -5.47
CA ALA A 20 -11.88 -3.86 -5.59
C ALA A 20 -12.97 -3.49 -6.61
N GLU A 21 -13.48 -2.26 -6.56
CA GLU A 21 -14.42 -1.74 -7.54
C GLU A 21 -13.82 -1.72 -8.96
N ARG A 22 -12.55 -1.29 -9.10
CA ARG A 22 -11.85 -1.32 -10.38
C ARG A 22 -11.74 -2.73 -10.93
N LEU A 23 -11.38 -3.69 -10.08
CA LEU A 23 -11.25 -5.09 -10.46
C LEU A 23 -12.59 -5.69 -10.92
N LEU A 24 -13.70 -5.35 -10.24
CA LEU A 24 -15.04 -5.72 -10.68
C LEU A 24 -15.41 -5.09 -12.03
N ALA A 25 -15.06 -3.82 -12.24
CA ALA A 25 -15.37 -3.09 -13.48
C ALA A 25 -14.71 -3.70 -14.73
N ILE A 26 -13.53 -4.32 -14.57
CA ILE A 26 -12.82 -5.04 -15.64
C ILE A 26 -13.16 -6.54 -15.70
N GLY A 27 -14.18 -6.99 -14.96
CA GLY A 27 -14.68 -8.37 -14.97
C GLY A 27 -13.89 -9.35 -14.09
N GLY A 28 -12.99 -8.86 -13.24
CA GLY A 28 -12.27 -9.63 -12.24
C GLY A 28 -13.13 -9.95 -11.01
N ARG A 29 -12.53 -10.65 -10.05
CA ARG A 29 -13.15 -10.96 -8.76
C ARG A 29 -12.17 -10.60 -7.63
N PRO A 30 -12.49 -9.62 -6.79
CA PRO A 30 -11.65 -9.28 -5.66
C PRO A 30 -11.63 -10.40 -4.64
N VAL A 31 -10.50 -10.50 -3.94
CA VAL A 31 -10.36 -11.37 -2.79
C VAL A 31 -11.33 -10.90 -1.70
N ALA A 32 -12.11 -11.82 -1.15
CA ALA A 32 -13.23 -11.48 -0.28
C ALA A 32 -13.15 -12.14 1.11
N THR A 33 -12.12 -12.95 1.38
CA THR A 33 -11.92 -13.59 2.68
C THR A 33 -10.59 -13.20 3.30
N MET A 34 -10.58 -13.02 4.62
CA MET A 34 -9.36 -12.69 5.36
C MET A 34 -8.26 -13.74 5.15
N LYS A 35 -8.65 -15.02 5.04
CA LYS A 35 -7.72 -16.12 4.79
C LYS A 35 -6.96 -15.92 3.48
N GLU A 36 -7.66 -15.64 2.39
CA GLU A 36 -7.03 -15.42 1.09
C GLU A 36 -6.19 -14.14 1.08
N CYS A 37 -6.64 -13.08 1.77
CA CYS A 37 -5.84 -11.86 1.93
C CYS A 37 -4.49 -12.17 2.60
N LEU A 38 -4.49 -12.95 3.69
CA LEU A 38 -3.26 -13.35 4.40
C LEU A 38 -2.38 -14.28 3.56
N GLU A 39 -2.96 -15.14 2.72
CA GLU A 39 -2.19 -16.03 1.84
C GLU A 39 -1.52 -15.29 0.67
N LEU A 40 -2.11 -14.20 0.20
CA LEU A 40 -1.61 -13.41 -0.93
C LEU A 40 -0.76 -12.20 -0.53
N SER A 41 -0.87 -11.76 0.73
CA SER A 41 -0.14 -10.59 1.24
C SER A 41 1.37 -10.79 1.17
N SER A 42 2.07 -9.78 0.67
CA SER A 42 3.54 -9.68 0.71
C SER A 42 4.07 -9.08 2.01
N VAL A 43 3.21 -8.35 2.73
CA VAL A 43 3.50 -7.79 4.07
C VAL A 43 3.10 -8.78 5.15
N ASN A 44 3.81 -8.74 6.28
CA ASN A 44 3.61 -9.69 7.39
C ASN A 44 2.98 -9.00 8.60
N GLU A 45 2.23 -9.75 9.39
CA GLU A 45 1.70 -9.23 10.66
C GLU A 45 2.83 -8.92 11.65
N ALA A 46 2.63 -7.86 12.44
CA ALA A 46 3.54 -7.51 13.52
C ALA A 46 3.48 -8.54 14.67
N ASN A 47 4.58 -8.71 15.38
CA ASN A 47 4.66 -9.63 16.52
C ASN A 47 4.12 -9.02 17.82
N GLY A 48 3.93 -7.69 17.86
CA GLY A 48 3.35 -6.96 18.99
C GLY A 48 4.32 -6.60 20.11
N ASN A 49 5.62 -6.84 19.91
CA ASN A 49 6.69 -6.56 20.88
C ASN A 49 7.68 -5.48 20.40
N GLU A 50 7.37 -4.81 19.29
CA GLU A 50 8.20 -3.79 18.65
C GLU A 50 8.19 -2.48 19.45
N SER A 51 9.34 -1.82 19.51
CA SER A 51 9.44 -0.43 19.97
C SER A 51 8.79 0.55 18.99
N ALA A 52 8.54 1.78 19.42
CA ALA A 52 7.95 2.81 18.56
C ALA A 52 8.78 3.08 17.29
N GLU A 53 10.10 3.06 17.39
CA GLU A 53 11.00 3.26 16.25
C GLU A 53 10.97 2.05 15.29
N GLU A 54 10.94 0.84 15.84
CA GLU A 54 10.80 -0.40 15.06
C GLU A 54 9.46 -0.46 14.34
N MET A 55 8.35 -0.07 14.98
CA MET A 55 7.03 0.01 14.34
C MET A 55 7.05 0.95 13.13
N VAL A 56 7.62 2.15 13.28
CA VAL A 56 7.74 3.11 12.16
C VAL A 56 8.63 2.53 11.06
N GLN A 57 9.73 1.87 11.41
CA GLN A 57 10.60 1.23 10.43
C GLN A 57 9.90 0.11 9.66
N THR A 58 9.07 -0.69 10.34
CA THR A 58 8.25 -1.73 9.70
C THR A 58 7.29 -1.11 8.69
N ILE A 59 6.56 -0.05 9.06
CA ILE A 59 5.65 0.65 8.13
C ILE A 59 6.39 1.19 6.90
N ILE A 60 7.59 1.75 7.07
CA ILE A 60 8.43 2.21 5.96
C ILE A 60 8.77 1.05 5.01
N ASN A 61 9.14 -0.10 5.56
CA ASN A 61 9.49 -1.28 4.78
C ASN A 61 8.27 -1.82 4.02
N ASP A 62 7.13 -1.92 4.69
CA ASP A 62 5.88 -2.42 4.10
C ASP A 62 5.40 -1.50 2.96
N PHE A 63 5.41 -0.18 3.17
CA PHE A 63 5.10 0.76 2.09
C PHE A 63 6.09 0.66 0.93
N SER A 64 7.37 0.41 1.19
CA SER A 64 8.38 0.23 0.13
C SER A 64 8.12 -1.02 -0.71
N ILE A 65 7.66 -2.11 -0.09
CA ILE A 65 7.23 -3.33 -0.79
C ILE A 65 6.03 -2.99 -1.70
N ILE A 66 4.99 -2.37 -1.14
CA ILE A 66 3.77 -2.03 -1.88
C ILE A 66 4.06 -1.07 -3.04
N ILE A 67 4.93 -0.06 -2.85
CA ILE A 67 5.38 0.84 -3.93
C ILE A 67 5.99 0.05 -5.10
N GLY A 68 6.82 -0.96 -4.81
CA GLY A 68 7.37 -1.85 -5.82
C GLY A 68 6.29 -2.60 -6.60
N GLU A 69 5.32 -3.19 -5.89
CA GLU A 69 4.20 -3.93 -6.47
C GLU A 69 3.28 -3.04 -7.31
N LEU A 70 3.00 -1.81 -6.85
CA LEU A 70 2.23 -0.82 -7.61
C LEU A 70 2.93 -0.48 -8.93
N LYS A 71 4.27 -0.38 -8.92
CA LYS A 71 5.06 -0.12 -10.13
C LYS A 71 5.01 -1.28 -11.12
N GLU A 72 5.07 -2.52 -10.64
CA GLU A 72 4.85 -3.69 -11.48
C GLU A 72 3.43 -3.71 -12.06
N GLY A 73 2.42 -3.40 -11.23
CA GLY A 73 1.02 -3.27 -11.66
C GLY A 73 0.81 -2.19 -12.73
N MET A 74 1.45 -1.03 -12.58
CA MET A 74 1.43 0.05 -13.60
C MET A 74 2.03 -0.43 -14.93
N SER A 75 3.15 -1.15 -14.89
CA SER A 75 3.77 -1.72 -16.10
C SER A 75 2.82 -2.70 -16.79
N PHE A 76 2.19 -3.60 -16.04
CA PHE A 76 1.23 -4.56 -16.57
C PHE A 76 -0.02 -3.89 -17.15
N ALA A 77 -0.54 -2.85 -16.49
CA ALA A 77 -1.66 -2.07 -16.99
C ALA A 77 -1.30 -1.40 -18.33
N GLY A 78 -0.10 -0.84 -18.45
CA GLY A 78 0.42 -0.27 -19.69
C GLY A 78 0.53 -1.29 -20.83
N GLU A 79 0.96 -2.53 -20.55
CA GLU A 79 0.98 -3.61 -21.55
C GLU A 79 -0.41 -4.04 -22.05
N LYS A 80 -1.47 -3.68 -21.33
CA LYS A 80 -2.86 -3.99 -21.64
C LYS A 80 -3.65 -2.78 -22.14
N ASP A 81 -2.98 -1.64 -22.36
CA ASP A 81 -3.62 -0.37 -22.69
C ASP A 81 -4.70 0.04 -21.66
N ASP A 82 -4.54 -0.39 -20.39
CA ASP A 82 -5.44 -0.06 -19.28
C ASP A 82 -4.93 1.19 -18.55
N GLU A 83 -5.09 2.35 -19.20
CA GLU A 83 -4.65 3.64 -18.68
C GLU A 83 -5.34 4.00 -17.35
N THR A 84 -6.60 3.59 -17.16
CA THR A 84 -7.36 3.90 -15.94
C THR A 84 -6.78 3.17 -14.73
N THR A 85 -6.49 1.87 -14.84
CA THR A 85 -5.83 1.14 -13.76
C THR A 85 -4.43 1.70 -13.53
N GLY A 86 -3.69 2.03 -14.59
CA GLY A 86 -2.38 2.65 -14.47
C GLY A 86 -2.38 3.96 -13.67
N ASP A 87 -3.32 4.87 -13.97
CA ASP A 87 -3.46 6.16 -13.27
C ASP A 87 -3.83 5.99 -11.79
N MET A 88 -4.76 5.06 -11.48
CA MET A 88 -5.12 4.74 -10.10
C MET A 88 -3.91 4.25 -9.29
N LEU A 89 -3.16 3.30 -9.84
CA LEU A 89 -1.97 2.76 -9.19
C LEU A 89 -0.88 3.84 -9.02
N LEU A 90 -0.73 4.76 -9.98
CA LEU A 90 0.19 5.89 -9.89
C LEU A 90 -0.18 6.84 -8.75
N ALA A 91 -1.47 7.15 -8.59
CA ALA A 91 -1.94 8.02 -7.51
C ALA A 91 -1.63 7.43 -6.13
N ILE A 92 -1.87 6.12 -5.94
CA ILE A 92 -1.54 5.40 -4.70
C ILE A 92 -0.02 5.38 -4.49
N HIS A 93 0.75 5.04 -5.53
CA HIS A 93 2.21 4.98 -5.48
C HIS A 93 2.82 6.30 -4.98
N PHE A 94 2.39 7.42 -5.58
CA PHE A 94 2.86 8.75 -5.18
C PHE A 94 2.50 9.09 -3.72
N GLY A 95 1.30 8.71 -3.27
CA GLY A 95 0.88 8.86 -1.87
C GLY A 95 1.79 8.11 -0.90
N LEU A 96 2.08 6.83 -1.20
CA LEU A 96 2.95 6.01 -0.36
C LEU A 96 4.40 6.49 -0.36
N GLU A 97 4.95 6.94 -1.49
CA GLU A 97 6.30 7.54 -1.55
C GLU A 97 6.42 8.75 -0.62
N LYS A 98 5.39 9.59 -0.58
CA LYS A 98 5.32 10.73 0.33
C LYS A 98 5.30 10.28 1.79
N HIS A 99 4.57 9.22 2.12
CA HIS A 99 4.55 8.67 3.48
C HIS A 99 5.91 8.10 3.87
N VAL A 100 6.55 7.32 3.00
CA VAL A 100 7.91 6.79 3.21
C VAL A 100 8.90 7.93 3.47
N TRP A 101 8.84 8.99 2.69
CA TRP A 101 9.67 10.18 2.90
C TRP A 101 9.45 10.81 4.29
N MET A 102 8.19 11.06 4.67
CA MET A 102 7.85 11.67 5.97
C MET A 102 8.28 10.80 7.16
N LEU A 103 8.06 9.49 7.08
CA LEU A 103 8.41 8.55 8.14
C LEU A 103 9.93 8.35 8.26
N THR A 104 10.64 8.31 7.13
CA THR A 104 12.12 8.28 7.11
C THR A 104 12.71 9.51 7.78
N ALA A 105 12.15 10.69 7.46
CA ALA A 105 12.55 11.95 8.10
C ALA A 105 12.24 11.97 9.61
N PHE A 106 11.10 11.38 10.02
CA PHE A 106 10.74 11.24 11.42
C PHE A 106 11.76 10.39 12.20
N LEU A 107 12.31 9.34 11.60
CA LEU A 107 13.38 8.52 12.19
C LEU A 107 14.77 9.20 12.14
N GLY A 108 14.88 10.42 11.60
CA GLY A 108 16.16 11.13 11.49
C GLY A 108 17.15 10.48 10.52
N LYS A 109 16.67 9.62 9.62
CA LYS A 109 17.51 8.97 8.59
C LYS A 109 17.62 9.90 7.38
N SER A 110 18.79 9.92 6.75
CA SER A 110 18.96 10.58 5.45
C SER A 110 18.25 9.78 4.36
N ILE A 111 17.52 10.49 3.50
CA ILE A 111 16.79 9.97 2.33
C ILE A 111 17.79 9.56 1.25
#